data_AF-A0A843FTT1-F1
#
_entry.id   AF-A0A843FTT1-F1
#
_cell.length_a   1.000
_cell.length_b   1.000
_cell.length_c   1.000
_cell.angle_alpha   90.00
_cell.angle_beta   90.00
_cell.angle_gamma   90.00
#
_symmetry.space_group_name_H-M   'P 1'
#
loop_
_entity.id
_entity.type
_entity.pdbx_description
1 polymer ?
#
loop_
_entity_poly.entity_id
_entity_poly.type
_entity_poly.pdbx_seq_one_letter_code
_entity_poly.pdbx_strand_id
1 'polypeptide(L)'
;MDILKIYNTIWQNGSAELRARLPQGTTDNIADIQSAITSGENVHVANEFMKTLMNKIVKPQVHTKIFTNPLKSLKKGNKPLGDGVEEIYNNFIKAKQYDKEGKELLTRELPDTKTLYHRMNSQLKYKTTVSREALTKAFVSWESLEKYVNDIISTLNNSAELDEFTLTKELIKIALELNAMKVIPIPDPLASKTNAENFIKTVKTTSGLMKFPSSDHNAYLNAQKDDDIPLITFSRPEEQVLIIDTITDTTVSIDVLAAAFNMTVVEFNETRKIVIDYFPVRDVRAVLVDEAFFQIYDDLWSVASFDNPDGLYQNYWLHVWMTYAFSILVNAVAFKVASDNDGDGEVEQFSISYELGEGVTSSNKRSTANEGGSFTTTISGASSVTVTMGGTAVNDAYDSESGKVSISTVTGDIVITATV
;
A
#
# COMPACT_ATOMS: atom_id res chain seq x y z
N MET A 1 -37.92 -11.67 -27.52
CA MET A 1 -37.88 -10.97 -28.82
C MET A 1 -36.42 -10.91 -29.23
N ASP A 2 -36.07 -11.51 -30.36
CA ASP A 2 -34.69 -11.63 -30.82
C ASP A 2 -34.20 -10.27 -31.35
N ILE A 3 -33.25 -9.64 -30.65
CA ILE A 3 -32.72 -8.31 -30.95
C ILE A 3 -32.15 -8.26 -32.38
N LEU A 4 -31.61 -9.37 -32.88
CA LEU A 4 -31.09 -9.49 -34.23
C LEU A 4 -32.20 -9.36 -35.28
N LYS A 5 -33.38 -9.97 -35.02
CA LYS A 5 -34.54 -9.87 -35.91
C LYS A 5 -35.10 -8.46 -35.92
N ILE A 6 -35.11 -7.76 -34.79
CA ILE A 6 -35.54 -6.36 -34.71
C ILE A 6 -34.58 -5.47 -35.51
N TYR A 7 -33.26 -5.63 -35.32
CA TYR A 7 -32.24 -4.87 -36.05
C TYR A 7 -32.35 -5.10 -37.56
N ASN A 8 -32.42 -6.35 -38.01
CA ASN A 8 -32.53 -6.66 -39.44
C ASN A 8 -33.85 -6.18 -40.05
N THR A 9 -34.94 -6.15 -39.28
CA THR A 9 -36.21 -5.56 -39.73
C THR A 9 -36.09 -4.04 -39.90
N ILE A 10 -35.41 -3.35 -38.96
CA ILE A 10 -35.13 -1.90 -39.06
C ILE A 10 -34.18 -1.61 -40.23
N TRP A 11 -33.14 -2.43 -40.41
CA TRP A 11 -32.18 -2.30 -41.51
C TRP A 11 -32.86 -2.48 -42.88
N GLN A 12 -33.75 -3.49 -43.02
CA GLN A 12 -34.51 -3.73 -44.25
C GLN A 12 -35.49 -2.59 -44.56
N ASN A 13 -36.09 -1.99 -43.54
CA ASN A 13 -36.99 -0.84 -43.67
C ASN A 13 -36.27 0.52 -43.77
N GLY A 14 -34.95 0.54 -43.62
CA GLY A 14 -34.13 1.76 -43.70
C GLY A 14 -33.81 2.19 -45.12
N SER A 15 -33.34 3.44 -45.29
CA SER A 15 -32.92 3.97 -46.59
C SER A 15 -31.76 3.20 -47.21
N ALA A 16 -31.60 3.33 -48.53
CA ALA A 16 -30.50 2.73 -49.28
C ALA A 16 -29.12 3.23 -48.78
N GLU A 17 -29.03 4.47 -48.30
CA GLU A 17 -27.82 5.05 -47.72
C GLU A 17 -27.48 4.41 -46.35
N LEU A 18 -28.48 4.14 -45.51
CA LEU A 18 -28.28 3.45 -44.24
C LEU A 18 -27.76 2.01 -44.47
N ARG A 19 -28.32 1.32 -45.47
CA ARG A 19 -27.93 -0.06 -45.84
C ARG A 19 -26.55 -0.16 -46.48
N ALA A 20 -26.09 0.90 -47.15
CA ALA A 20 -24.74 0.96 -47.72
C ALA A 20 -23.65 1.19 -46.65
N ARG A 21 -24.02 1.73 -45.48
CA ARG A 21 -23.08 2.12 -44.41
C ARG A 21 -23.05 1.14 -43.25
N LEU A 22 -24.17 0.51 -42.94
CA LEU A 22 -24.26 -0.48 -41.87
C LEU A 22 -24.36 -1.88 -42.49
N PRO A 23 -23.47 -2.82 -42.13
CA PRO A 23 -23.60 -4.19 -42.58
C PRO A 23 -24.86 -4.84 -41.98
N GLN A 24 -25.44 -5.81 -42.68
CA GLN A 24 -26.58 -6.57 -42.19
C GLN A 24 -26.19 -7.35 -40.93
N GLY A 25 -27.01 -7.29 -39.87
CA GLY A 25 -26.67 -7.89 -38.58
C GLY A 25 -26.69 -9.41 -38.59
N THR A 26 -25.55 -10.01 -38.29
CA THR A 26 -25.37 -11.42 -37.92
C THR A 26 -24.92 -11.49 -36.46
N THR A 27 -25.02 -12.65 -35.82
CA THR A 27 -24.62 -12.83 -34.41
C THR A 27 -23.15 -12.50 -34.15
N ASP A 28 -22.31 -12.51 -35.20
CA ASP A 28 -20.86 -12.36 -35.09
C ASP A 28 -20.35 -10.96 -35.50
N ASN A 29 -21.18 -10.09 -36.10
CA ASN A 29 -20.76 -8.81 -36.67
C ASN A 29 -21.28 -7.56 -35.95
N ILE A 30 -21.79 -7.71 -34.73
CA ILE A 30 -22.25 -6.59 -33.89
C ILE A 30 -21.10 -5.61 -33.63
N ALA A 31 -19.86 -6.09 -33.51
CA ALA A 31 -18.67 -5.26 -33.36
C ALA A 31 -18.39 -4.40 -34.62
N ASP A 32 -18.64 -4.93 -35.81
CA ASP A 32 -18.47 -4.21 -37.08
C ASP A 32 -19.53 -3.12 -37.26
N ILE A 33 -20.78 -3.40 -36.83
CA ILE A 33 -21.87 -2.42 -36.80
C ILE A 33 -21.53 -1.26 -35.85
N GLN A 34 -21.01 -1.57 -34.66
CA GLN A 34 -20.59 -0.56 -33.70
C GLN A 34 -19.42 0.28 -34.25
N SER A 35 -18.41 -0.38 -34.84
CA SER A 35 -17.26 0.28 -35.44
C SER A 35 -17.65 1.22 -36.59
N ALA A 36 -18.62 0.81 -37.42
CA ALA A 36 -19.17 1.67 -38.47
C ALA A 36 -19.84 2.92 -37.88
N ILE A 37 -20.62 2.80 -36.80
CA ILE A 37 -21.30 3.93 -36.15
C ILE A 37 -20.31 4.89 -35.46
N THR A 38 -19.23 4.38 -34.86
CA THR A 38 -18.26 5.18 -34.12
C THR A 38 -17.11 5.72 -34.95
N SER A 39 -16.96 5.28 -36.21
CA SER A 39 -15.90 5.74 -37.12
C SER A 39 -16.05 7.23 -37.47
N GLY A 40 -14.95 7.97 -37.40
CA GLY A 40 -14.89 9.40 -37.74
C GLY A 40 -15.25 9.72 -39.20
N GLU A 41 -15.16 8.73 -40.10
CA GLU A 41 -15.51 8.87 -41.51
C GLU A 41 -17.03 8.96 -41.74
N ASN A 42 -17.84 8.39 -40.83
CA ASN A 42 -19.30 8.47 -40.86
C ASN A 42 -19.87 9.71 -40.16
N VAL A 43 -19.03 10.69 -39.80
CA VAL A 43 -19.46 11.95 -39.18
C VAL A 43 -20.08 12.92 -40.19
N HIS A 44 -19.69 12.82 -41.47
CA HIS A 44 -20.13 13.71 -42.54
C HIS A 44 -21.18 13.04 -43.43
N VAL A 45 -22.31 12.73 -42.82
CA VAL A 45 -23.42 12.06 -43.50
C VAL A 45 -24.33 13.07 -44.20
N ALA A 46 -24.64 12.85 -45.47
CA ALA A 46 -25.71 13.58 -46.16
C ALA A 46 -27.09 13.28 -45.52
N ASN A 47 -27.94 14.29 -45.44
CA ASN A 47 -29.28 14.17 -44.92
C ASN A 47 -30.13 13.24 -45.80
N GLU A 48 -30.91 12.38 -45.15
CA GLU A 48 -31.66 11.32 -45.82
C GLU A 48 -32.78 11.85 -46.73
N PHE A 49 -33.38 12.99 -46.39
CA PHE A 49 -34.43 13.63 -47.18
C PHE A 49 -33.85 14.56 -48.26
N MET A 50 -32.85 15.37 -47.90
CA MET A 50 -32.20 16.33 -48.79
C MET A 50 -30.71 16.02 -48.92
N LYS A 51 -30.34 15.29 -49.97
CA LYS A 51 -28.94 14.83 -50.20
C LYS A 51 -27.91 15.96 -50.32
N THR A 52 -28.36 17.19 -50.56
CA THR A 52 -27.50 18.39 -50.61
C THR A 52 -27.12 18.94 -49.24
N LEU A 53 -27.86 18.56 -48.18
CA LEU A 53 -27.60 19.00 -46.82
C LEU A 53 -26.77 17.94 -46.10
N MET A 54 -25.80 18.36 -45.30
CA MET A 54 -25.03 17.47 -44.43
C MET A 54 -25.62 17.48 -43.02
N ASN A 55 -25.75 16.32 -42.41
CA ASN A 55 -26.09 16.18 -41.00
C ASN A 55 -25.00 16.80 -40.14
N LYS A 56 -25.40 17.58 -39.14
CA LYS A 56 -24.49 18.29 -38.23
C LYS A 56 -24.45 17.59 -36.89
N ILE A 57 -23.27 17.55 -36.26
CA ILE A 57 -23.15 17.20 -34.85
C ILE A 57 -23.78 18.32 -34.03
N VAL A 58 -24.83 17.99 -33.27
CA VAL A 58 -25.60 18.97 -32.49
C VAL A 58 -24.88 19.37 -31.20
N LYS A 59 -24.21 18.42 -30.53
CA LYS A 59 -23.60 18.67 -29.22
C LYS A 59 -22.39 17.75 -28.96
N PRO A 60 -21.18 18.30 -28.74
CA PRO A 60 -20.10 17.53 -28.15
C PRO A 60 -20.37 17.30 -26.65
N GLN A 61 -20.12 16.08 -26.17
CA GLN A 61 -20.27 15.72 -24.75
C GLN A 61 -18.90 15.55 -24.10
N VAL A 62 -18.60 16.38 -23.10
CA VAL A 62 -17.36 16.32 -22.31
C VAL A 62 -17.65 15.69 -20.95
N HIS A 63 -16.92 14.63 -20.62
CA HIS A 63 -17.02 13.89 -19.35
C HIS A 63 -15.91 14.31 -18.39
N THR A 64 -16.23 15.19 -17.44
CA THR A 64 -15.29 15.59 -16.39
C THR A 64 -15.41 14.65 -15.20
N LYS A 65 -14.28 14.10 -14.75
CA LYS A 65 -14.16 13.30 -13.52
C LYS A 65 -13.09 13.91 -12.64
N ILE A 66 -13.34 13.93 -11.34
CA ILE A 66 -12.36 14.38 -10.33
C ILE A 66 -11.96 13.17 -9.51
N PHE A 67 -10.66 12.94 -9.39
CA PHE A 67 -10.11 11.92 -8.51
C PHE A 67 -9.63 12.60 -7.23
N THR A 68 -10.03 12.04 -6.08
CA THR A 68 -9.59 12.50 -4.77
C THR A 68 -8.80 11.38 -4.11
N ASN A 69 -7.56 11.66 -3.71
CA ASN A 69 -6.70 10.68 -3.06
C ASN A 69 -7.24 10.31 -1.65
N PRO A 70 -7.54 9.02 -1.36
CA PRO A 70 -7.97 8.58 -0.03
C PRO A 70 -6.89 8.77 1.06
N LEU A 71 -5.62 8.68 0.69
CA LEU A 71 -4.47 8.81 1.61
C LEU A 71 -4.10 10.27 1.90
N LYS A 72 -4.75 11.25 1.26
CA LYS A 72 -4.51 12.69 1.46
C LYS A 72 -4.67 13.13 2.91
N SER A 73 -5.53 12.45 3.65
CA SER A 73 -5.75 12.68 5.07
C SER A 73 -4.57 12.35 5.99
N LEU A 74 -3.53 11.68 5.48
CA LEU A 74 -2.31 11.33 6.23
C LEU A 74 -1.23 12.42 6.16
N LYS A 75 -1.49 13.50 5.41
CA LYS A 75 -0.59 14.64 5.30
C LYS A 75 -0.58 15.43 6.59
N LYS A 76 0.61 15.86 7.00
CA LYS A 76 0.83 16.63 8.24
C LYS A 76 0.74 18.14 8.06
N GLY A 77 0.62 18.59 6.81
CA GLY A 77 0.39 19.99 6.46
C GLY A 77 1.41 20.49 5.46
N ASN A 78 1.68 21.78 5.52
CA ASN A 78 2.52 22.50 4.58
C ASN A 78 3.81 23.00 5.24
N LYS A 79 4.95 22.85 4.54
CA LYS A 79 6.25 23.39 4.92
C LYS A 79 6.68 24.46 3.90
N PRO A 80 6.24 25.72 4.06
CA PRO A 80 6.52 26.77 3.09
C PRO A 80 7.99 27.23 3.08
N LEU A 81 8.72 27.04 4.19
CA LEU A 81 10.11 27.46 4.36
C LEU A 81 10.90 26.38 5.12
N GLY A 82 12.19 26.24 4.82
CA GLY A 82 13.09 25.26 5.44
C GLY A 82 13.27 23.99 4.59
N ASP A 83 14.46 23.38 4.69
CA ASP A 83 14.85 22.21 3.88
C ASP A 83 14.43 20.87 4.50
N GLY A 84 14.36 20.80 5.83
CA GLY A 84 14.07 19.55 6.53
C GLY A 84 13.21 19.69 7.77
N VAL A 85 12.64 18.56 8.17
CA VAL A 85 11.89 18.35 9.41
C VAL A 85 12.74 17.45 10.31
N GLU A 86 12.91 17.86 11.55
CA GLU A 86 13.59 17.09 12.59
C GLU A 86 12.55 16.58 13.58
N GLU A 87 12.47 15.26 13.72
CA GLU A 87 11.72 14.62 14.80
C GLU A 87 12.66 14.32 15.96
N ILE A 88 12.16 14.53 17.18
CA ILE A 88 12.89 14.28 18.41
C ILE A 88 11.96 13.53 19.36
N TYR A 89 12.40 12.36 19.83
CA TYR A 89 11.67 11.56 20.81
C TYR A 89 12.59 11.20 21.99
N ASN A 90 12.09 11.38 23.21
CA ASN A 90 12.81 11.00 24.42
C ASN A 90 12.25 9.69 24.96
N ASN A 91 13.12 8.69 25.13
CA ASN A 91 12.73 7.38 25.64
C ASN A 91 12.45 7.42 27.15
N PHE A 92 11.76 6.40 27.65
CA PHE A 92 11.46 6.28 29.08
C PHE A 92 12.71 5.95 29.90
N ILE A 93 12.79 6.52 31.11
CA ILE A 93 13.90 6.29 32.04
C ILE A 93 13.65 5.00 32.82
N LYS A 94 14.65 4.13 32.89
CA LYS A 94 14.60 2.90 33.70
C LYS A 94 14.81 3.24 35.18
N ALA A 95 13.95 2.70 36.04
CA ALA A 95 14.10 2.86 37.48
C ALA A 95 15.38 2.15 37.98
N LYS A 96 16.12 2.83 38.87
CA LYS A 96 17.26 2.25 39.59
C LYS A 96 16.87 1.89 41.00
N GLN A 97 17.55 0.88 41.57
CA GLN A 97 17.36 0.53 42.97
C GLN A 97 17.95 1.62 43.86
N TYR A 98 17.28 1.91 44.98
CA TYR A 98 17.77 2.87 45.96
C TYR A 98 19.13 2.41 46.54
N ASP A 99 20.16 3.23 46.35
CA ASP A 99 21.48 3.05 46.96
C ASP A 99 21.61 3.91 48.23
N LYS A 100 21.81 3.24 49.36
CA LYS A 100 22.03 3.91 50.67
C LYS A 100 23.44 4.49 50.80
N GLU A 101 24.41 4.01 50.03
CA GLU A 101 25.81 4.46 50.08
C GLU A 101 26.05 5.74 49.25
N GLY A 102 25.10 6.13 48.39
CA GLY A 102 25.15 7.36 47.62
C GLY A 102 26.27 7.41 46.57
N LYS A 103 26.72 6.24 46.09
CA LYS A 103 27.87 6.14 45.17
C LYS A 103 27.61 6.81 43.81
N GLU A 104 26.36 6.91 43.41
CA GLU A 104 25.92 7.51 42.14
C GLU A 104 25.53 9.00 42.25
N LEU A 105 25.82 9.69 43.37
CA LEU A 105 25.38 11.09 43.58
C LEU A 105 25.90 12.08 42.52
N LEU A 106 27.12 11.86 42.02
CA LEU A 106 27.78 12.76 41.04
C LEU A 106 27.77 12.20 39.61
N THR A 107 27.25 10.99 39.40
CA THR A 107 27.18 10.43 38.05
C THR A 107 26.12 11.16 37.25
N ARG A 108 26.48 11.61 36.05
CA ARG A 108 25.56 12.27 35.13
C ARG A 108 24.95 11.23 34.21
N GLU A 109 23.63 11.11 34.22
CA GLU A 109 22.88 10.32 33.25
C GLU A 109 22.31 11.24 32.18
N LEU A 110 22.66 10.96 30.92
CA LEU A 110 22.10 11.69 29.80
C LEU A 110 20.73 11.09 29.47
N PRO A 111 19.74 11.93 29.10
CA PRO A 111 18.48 11.43 28.59
C PRO A 111 18.72 10.69 27.27
N ASP A 112 17.97 9.61 27.07
CA ASP A 112 17.99 8.86 25.82
C ASP A 112 17.10 9.56 24.78
N THR A 113 17.71 10.41 23.97
CA THR A 113 17.03 11.18 22.91
C THR A 113 17.32 10.56 21.55
N LYS A 114 16.25 10.22 20.82
CA LYS A 114 16.31 9.75 19.43
C LYS A 114 15.89 10.86 18.49
N THR A 115 16.59 10.97 17.36
CA THR A 115 16.34 12.00 16.35
C THR A 115 16.20 11.38 14.96
N LEU A 116 15.36 11.98 14.13
CA LEU A 116 15.16 11.59 12.74
C LEU A 116 15.02 12.82 11.85
N TYR A 117 15.63 12.79 10.66
CA TYR A 117 15.66 13.91 9.74
C TYR A 117 14.97 13.56 8.43
N HIS A 118 14.01 14.39 8.02
CA HIS A 118 13.28 14.27 6.77
C HIS A 118 13.57 15.48 5.90
N ARG A 119 13.73 15.26 4.59
CA ARG A 119 13.99 16.34 3.61
C ARG A 119 13.13 16.13 2.37
N MET A 120 12.91 17.22 1.64
CA MET A 120 12.18 17.17 0.37
C MET A 120 12.86 16.20 -0.62
N ASN A 121 12.05 15.31 -1.19
CA ASN A 121 12.51 14.26 -2.08
C ASN A 121 11.69 14.17 -3.38
N SER A 122 10.60 14.92 -3.52
CA SER A 122 9.78 14.94 -4.72
C SER A 122 9.61 16.34 -5.27
N GLN A 123 9.98 16.54 -6.54
CA GLN A 123 9.81 17.79 -7.28
C GLN A 123 9.17 17.50 -8.64
N LEU A 124 7.85 17.30 -8.65
CA LEU A 124 7.11 16.97 -9.85
C LEU A 124 6.61 18.23 -10.58
N LYS A 125 6.47 18.09 -11.90
CA LYS A 125 5.86 19.11 -12.76
C LYS A 125 4.93 18.46 -13.78
N TYR A 126 3.72 18.98 -13.90
CA TYR A 126 2.74 18.54 -14.87
C TYR A 126 2.52 19.65 -15.89
N LYS A 127 2.79 19.38 -17.17
CA LYS A 127 2.65 20.35 -18.25
C LYS A 127 1.51 19.96 -19.17
N THR A 128 0.65 20.92 -19.51
CA THR A 128 -0.25 20.80 -20.66
C THR A 128 -0.17 22.04 -21.55
N THR A 129 -0.59 21.89 -22.79
CA THR A 129 -0.66 22.98 -23.77
C THR A 129 -2.08 23.03 -24.33
N VAL A 130 -2.66 24.23 -24.36
CA VAL A 130 -3.98 24.48 -24.91
C VAL A 130 -3.86 25.54 -26.01
N SER A 131 -4.30 25.22 -27.22
CA SER A 131 -4.48 26.21 -28.29
C SER A 131 -5.97 26.43 -28.51
N ARG A 132 -6.48 27.59 -28.11
CA ARG A 132 -7.91 27.90 -28.16
C ARG A 132 -8.37 28.06 -29.60
N GLU A 133 -7.54 28.70 -30.42
CA GLU A 133 -7.76 29.02 -31.82
C GLU A 133 -7.89 27.75 -32.68
N ALA A 134 -6.99 26.78 -32.45
CA ALA A 134 -7.07 25.49 -33.13
C ALA A 134 -8.34 24.71 -32.73
N LEU A 135 -8.74 24.80 -31.46
CA LEU A 135 -9.91 24.10 -30.93
C LEU A 135 -11.24 24.72 -31.35
N THR A 136 -11.30 26.01 -31.74
CA THR A 136 -12.56 26.65 -32.19
C THR A 136 -13.26 25.91 -33.32
N LYS A 137 -12.52 25.25 -34.21
CA LYS A 137 -13.08 24.49 -35.34
C LYS A 137 -13.81 23.20 -34.93
N ALA A 138 -13.50 22.67 -33.75
CA ALA A 138 -14.07 21.42 -33.25
C ALA A 138 -15.37 21.62 -32.45
N PHE A 139 -15.68 22.86 -32.03
CA PHE A 139 -16.82 23.16 -31.17
C PHE A 139 -17.82 24.10 -31.87
N VAL A 140 -19.11 23.81 -31.69
CA VAL A 140 -20.22 24.64 -32.20
C VAL A 140 -20.69 25.70 -31.18
N SER A 141 -20.21 25.63 -29.93
CA SER A 141 -20.56 26.54 -28.83
C SER A 141 -19.33 26.91 -28.01
N TRP A 142 -19.20 28.20 -27.68
CA TRP A 142 -18.16 28.72 -26.81
C TRP A 142 -18.20 28.11 -25.40
N GLU A 143 -19.38 27.85 -24.86
CA GLU A 143 -19.53 27.23 -23.54
C GLU A 143 -18.95 25.82 -23.51
N SER A 144 -19.13 25.05 -24.59
CA SER A 144 -18.56 23.69 -24.70
C SER A 144 -17.04 23.72 -24.86
N LEU A 145 -16.51 24.74 -25.54
CA LEU A 145 -15.07 24.97 -25.65
C LEU A 145 -14.46 25.31 -24.28
N GLU A 146 -15.03 26.25 -23.52
CA GLU A 146 -14.52 26.58 -22.17
C GLU A 146 -14.59 25.40 -21.23
N LYS A 147 -15.68 24.63 -21.27
CA LYS A 147 -15.80 23.43 -20.43
C LYS A 147 -14.69 22.42 -20.74
N TYR A 148 -14.36 22.24 -22.02
CA TYR A 148 -13.27 21.36 -22.44
C TYR A 148 -11.89 21.88 -22.02
N VAL A 149 -11.64 23.20 -22.14
CA VAL A 149 -10.39 23.81 -21.67
C VAL A 149 -10.23 23.65 -20.15
N ASN A 150 -11.29 23.90 -19.38
CA ASN A 150 -11.29 23.68 -17.94
C ASN A 150 -11.08 22.21 -17.56
N ASP A 151 -11.64 21.29 -18.35
CA ASP A 151 -11.43 19.85 -18.18
C ASP A 151 -9.93 19.49 -18.36
N ILE A 152 -9.28 20.02 -19.40
CA ILE A 152 -7.83 19.85 -19.61
C ILE A 152 -7.05 20.37 -18.40
N ILE A 153 -7.39 21.53 -17.85
CA ILE A 153 -6.71 22.06 -16.66
C ILE A 153 -6.97 21.15 -15.45
N SER A 154 -8.18 20.65 -15.28
CA SER A 154 -8.53 19.73 -14.18
C SER A 154 -7.75 18.41 -14.25
N THR A 155 -7.35 17.96 -15.45
CA THR A 155 -6.52 16.75 -15.59
C THR A 155 -5.17 16.89 -14.89
N LEU A 156 -4.60 18.10 -14.78
CA LEU A 156 -3.33 18.30 -14.08
C LEU A 156 -3.48 18.00 -12.59
N ASN A 157 -4.57 18.47 -11.98
CA ASN A 157 -4.85 18.21 -10.57
C ASN A 157 -5.15 16.72 -10.35
N ASN A 158 -5.92 16.09 -11.25
CA ASN A 158 -6.19 14.65 -11.16
C ASN A 158 -4.92 13.80 -11.29
N SER A 159 -4.02 14.15 -12.21
CA SER A 159 -2.73 13.49 -12.35
C SER A 159 -1.87 13.66 -11.10
N ALA A 160 -1.83 14.86 -10.52
CA ALA A 160 -1.11 15.11 -9.27
C ALA A 160 -1.65 14.28 -8.10
N GLU A 161 -2.97 14.20 -7.94
CA GLU A 161 -3.60 13.39 -6.88
C GLU A 161 -3.38 11.88 -7.08
N LEU A 162 -3.36 11.40 -8.33
CA LEU A 162 -3.07 10.00 -8.66
C LEU A 162 -1.61 9.63 -8.35
N ASP A 163 -0.67 10.50 -8.74
CA ASP A 163 0.75 10.29 -8.47
C ASP A 163 1.03 10.37 -6.97
N GLU A 164 0.40 11.30 -6.25
CA GLU A 164 0.48 11.36 -4.78
C GLU A 164 -0.02 10.05 -4.13
N PHE A 165 -1.14 9.52 -4.59
CA PHE A 165 -1.66 8.22 -4.13
C PHE A 165 -0.66 7.09 -4.38
N THR A 166 -0.09 7.03 -5.59
CA THR A 166 0.89 5.99 -5.97
C THR A 166 2.19 6.10 -5.20
N LEU A 167 2.74 7.31 -5.02
CA LEU A 167 3.95 7.56 -4.25
C LEU A 167 3.78 7.23 -2.77
N THR A 168 2.61 7.53 -2.19
CA THR A 168 2.31 7.17 -0.80
C THR A 168 2.27 5.65 -0.62
N LYS A 169 1.75 4.91 -1.61
CA LYS A 169 1.81 3.44 -1.60
C LYS A 169 3.23 2.91 -1.73
N GLU A 170 4.05 3.51 -2.59
CA GLU A 170 5.45 3.13 -2.72
C GLU A 170 6.24 3.40 -1.43
N LEU A 171 5.90 4.46 -0.69
CA LEU A 171 6.48 4.74 0.61
C LEU A 171 6.27 3.59 1.61
N ILE A 172 5.10 2.94 1.59
CA ILE A 172 4.81 1.75 2.42
C ILE A 172 5.73 0.58 2.01
N LYS A 173 5.93 0.37 0.71
CA LYS A 173 6.86 -0.65 0.21
C LYS A 173 8.30 -0.38 0.66
N ILE A 174 8.78 0.85 0.50
CA ILE A 174 10.12 1.25 0.94
C ILE A 174 10.28 1.05 2.45
N ALA A 175 9.26 1.41 3.24
CA ALA A 175 9.29 1.19 4.68
C ALA A 175 9.40 -0.31 5.06
N LEU A 176 8.79 -1.21 4.29
CA LEU A 176 8.95 -2.66 4.48
C LEU A 176 10.36 -3.14 4.10
N GLU A 177 10.88 -2.69 2.95
CA GLU A 177 12.21 -3.08 2.48
C GLU A 177 13.33 -2.63 3.43
N LEU A 178 13.14 -1.48 4.08
CA LEU A 178 14.06 -0.93 5.08
C LEU A 178 13.82 -1.45 6.51
N ASN A 179 12.91 -2.41 6.70
CA ASN A 179 12.51 -2.92 8.02
C ASN A 179 12.03 -1.83 9.00
N ALA A 180 11.45 -0.75 8.47
CA ALA A 180 10.88 0.37 9.23
C ALA A 180 9.45 0.10 9.72
N MET A 181 8.91 -1.10 9.45
CA MET A 181 7.66 -1.59 10.04
C MET A 181 7.85 -3.00 10.57
N LYS A 182 7.18 -3.32 11.68
CA LYS A 182 7.19 -4.67 12.24
C LYS A 182 6.25 -5.56 11.43
N VAL A 183 6.77 -6.66 10.90
CA VAL A 183 5.95 -7.61 10.13
C VAL A 183 5.31 -8.62 11.09
N ILE A 184 3.98 -8.72 11.06
CA ILE A 184 3.21 -9.80 11.68
C ILE A 184 2.78 -10.76 10.57
N PRO A 185 3.24 -12.03 10.61
CA PRO A 185 2.79 -13.05 9.70
C PRO A 185 1.33 -13.41 10.00
N ILE A 186 0.50 -13.49 8.97
CA ILE A 186 -0.89 -13.91 9.05
C ILE A 186 -1.17 -15.04 8.03
N PRO A 187 -2.12 -15.94 8.29
CA PRO A 187 -2.65 -16.82 7.25
C PRO A 187 -3.42 -15.99 6.21
N ASP A 188 -3.53 -16.47 4.97
CA ASP A 188 -4.21 -15.70 3.91
C ASP A 188 -5.70 -15.54 4.22
N PRO A 189 -6.21 -14.31 4.45
CA PRO A 189 -7.62 -14.07 4.73
C PRO A 189 -8.53 -14.41 3.54
N LEU A 190 -7.99 -14.54 2.32
CA LEU A 190 -8.77 -14.90 1.13
C LEU A 190 -9.02 -16.39 0.99
N ALA A 191 -8.26 -17.24 1.70
CA ALA A 191 -8.32 -18.69 1.53
C ALA A 191 -9.51 -19.34 2.26
N SER A 192 -9.88 -18.81 3.43
CA SER A 192 -10.92 -19.41 4.28
C SER A 192 -11.57 -18.37 5.20
N LYS A 193 -12.84 -18.60 5.53
CA LYS A 193 -13.58 -17.80 6.52
C LYS A 193 -12.91 -17.81 7.90
N THR A 194 -12.34 -18.94 8.32
CA THR A 194 -11.59 -19.05 9.58
C THR A 194 -10.37 -18.13 9.59
N ASN A 195 -9.67 -18.02 8.45
CA ASN A 195 -8.51 -17.15 8.29
C ASN A 195 -8.91 -15.68 8.35
N ALA A 196 -10.04 -15.31 7.74
CA ALA A 196 -10.59 -13.96 7.85
C ALA A 196 -10.96 -13.59 9.30
N GLU A 197 -11.51 -14.52 10.08
CA GLU A 197 -11.77 -14.31 11.51
C GLU A 197 -10.47 -14.14 12.32
N ASN A 198 -9.48 -14.98 12.07
CA ASN A 198 -8.17 -14.91 12.73
C ASN A 198 -7.41 -13.63 12.37
N PHE A 199 -7.56 -13.14 11.13
CA PHE A 199 -7.02 -11.86 10.70
C PHE A 199 -7.60 -10.70 11.54
N ILE A 200 -8.94 -10.60 11.65
CA ILE A 200 -9.56 -9.53 12.46
C ILE A 200 -9.12 -9.62 13.93
N LYS A 201 -9.09 -10.83 14.50
CA LYS A 201 -8.61 -11.04 15.88
C LYS A 201 -7.17 -10.55 16.03
N THR A 202 -6.30 -10.88 15.10
CA THR A 202 -4.89 -10.44 15.12
C THR A 202 -4.79 -8.92 15.04
N VAL A 203 -5.47 -8.28 14.08
CA VAL A 203 -5.47 -6.81 13.93
C VAL A 203 -5.97 -6.12 15.20
N LYS A 204 -7.06 -6.61 15.80
CA LYS A 204 -7.60 -6.03 17.04
C LYS A 204 -6.71 -6.25 18.25
N THR A 205 -6.11 -7.44 18.38
CA THR A 205 -5.14 -7.71 19.45
C THR A 205 -3.94 -6.77 19.32
N THR A 206 -3.39 -6.61 18.12
CA THR A 206 -2.28 -5.68 17.86
C THR A 206 -2.67 -4.24 18.18
N SER A 207 -3.84 -3.78 17.72
CA SER A 207 -4.37 -2.43 18.02
C SER A 207 -4.52 -2.20 19.54
N GLY A 208 -5.02 -3.20 20.27
CA GLY A 208 -5.16 -3.15 21.72
C GLY A 208 -3.81 -3.13 22.45
N LEU A 209 -2.82 -3.88 21.97
CA LEU A 209 -1.48 -3.91 22.55
C LEU A 209 -0.70 -2.62 22.30
N MET A 210 -0.88 -1.98 21.14
CA MET A 210 -0.28 -0.67 20.83
C MET A 210 -0.68 0.44 21.81
N LYS A 211 -1.82 0.30 22.52
CA LYS A 211 -2.26 1.26 23.55
C LYS A 211 -1.33 1.29 24.77
N PHE A 212 -0.60 0.20 25.01
CA PHE A 212 0.29 0.06 26.15
C PHE A 212 1.73 0.38 25.77
N PRO A 213 2.51 1.06 26.63
CA PRO A 213 3.92 1.34 26.38
C PRO A 213 4.70 0.06 26.16
N SER A 214 5.20 -0.13 24.93
CA SER A 214 5.99 -1.31 24.55
C SER A 214 6.95 -0.97 23.42
N SER A 215 7.97 -1.81 23.23
CA SER A 215 8.90 -1.74 22.11
C SER A 215 8.56 -2.70 20.97
N ASP A 216 7.52 -3.53 21.15
CA ASP A 216 7.27 -4.68 20.27
C ASP A 216 6.62 -4.30 18.94
N HIS A 217 5.96 -3.13 18.91
CA HIS A 217 5.15 -2.65 17.78
C HIS A 217 5.81 -1.49 17.01
N ASN A 218 6.99 -1.04 17.44
CA ASN A 218 7.82 -0.14 16.65
C ASN A 218 8.95 -0.90 15.96
N ALA A 219 9.54 -0.26 14.97
CA ALA A 219 10.60 -0.85 14.15
C ALA A 219 11.97 -0.19 14.38
N TYR A 220 12.10 0.66 15.40
CA TYR A 220 13.29 1.48 15.63
C TYR A 220 14.57 0.63 15.66
N LEU A 221 14.59 -0.44 16.46
CA LEU A 221 15.74 -1.34 16.60
C LEU A 221 16.02 -2.16 15.32
N ASN A 222 15.01 -2.42 14.49
CA ASN A 222 15.20 -3.19 13.26
C ASN A 222 15.70 -2.32 12.09
N ALA A 223 15.33 -1.04 12.10
CA ALA A 223 15.69 -0.07 11.07
C ALA A 223 17.06 0.58 11.34
N GLN A 224 17.39 0.83 12.62
CA GLN A 224 18.62 1.48 13.04
C GLN A 224 19.65 0.42 13.49
N LYS A 225 20.90 0.52 13.02
CA LYS A 225 21.99 -0.40 13.41
C LYS A 225 22.91 0.14 14.50
N ASP A 226 22.81 1.43 14.79
CA ASP A 226 23.79 2.17 15.59
C ASP A 226 23.43 2.27 17.07
N ASP A 227 22.24 1.80 17.46
CA ASP A 227 21.76 1.89 18.84
C ASP A 227 21.09 0.59 19.30
N ASP A 228 21.39 0.19 20.53
CA ASP A 228 20.97 -1.08 21.14
C ASP A 228 19.81 -0.89 22.16
N ILE A 229 19.35 0.35 22.38
CA ILE A 229 18.30 0.63 23.36
C ILE A 229 16.93 0.59 22.66
N PRO A 230 16.02 -0.32 23.06
CA PRO A 230 14.69 -0.37 22.47
C PRO A 230 13.90 0.90 22.83
N LEU A 231 13.26 1.48 21.81
CA LEU A 231 12.36 2.60 21.97
C LEU A 231 11.03 2.10 22.55
N ILE A 232 10.49 2.76 23.57
CA ILE A 232 9.18 2.41 24.13
C ILE A 232 8.16 3.45 23.65
N THR A 233 7.12 3.00 22.96
CA THR A 233 6.09 3.84 22.36
C THR A 233 4.69 3.32 22.69
N PHE A 234 3.69 4.20 22.60
CA PHE A 234 2.27 3.85 22.72
C PHE A 234 1.46 4.71 21.75
N SER A 235 0.35 4.17 21.24
CA SER A 235 -0.54 4.83 20.28
C SER A 235 -1.98 4.65 20.71
N ARG A 236 -2.73 5.74 20.84
CA ARG A 236 -4.15 5.65 21.19
C ARG A 236 -4.95 5.15 19.99
N PRO A 237 -6.06 4.43 20.17
CA PRO A 237 -6.82 3.88 19.04
C PRO A 237 -7.30 4.97 18.07
N GLU A 238 -7.62 6.18 18.54
CA GLU A 238 -8.00 7.32 17.69
C GLU A 238 -6.87 7.82 16.79
N GLU A 239 -5.61 7.60 17.18
CA GLU A 239 -4.40 7.94 16.43
C GLU A 239 -3.96 6.77 15.53
N GLN A 240 -4.59 5.60 15.64
CA GLN A 240 -4.25 4.45 14.82
C GLN A 240 -5.01 4.49 13.49
N VAL A 241 -4.26 4.32 12.40
CA VAL A 241 -4.79 4.21 11.05
C VAL A 241 -4.56 2.80 10.52
N LEU A 242 -5.65 2.11 10.21
CA LEU A 242 -5.66 0.84 9.51
C LEU A 242 -5.84 1.09 8.01
N ILE A 243 -4.82 0.76 7.23
CA ILE A 243 -4.87 0.76 5.76
C ILE A 243 -5.07 -0.70 5.31
N ILE A 244 -6.11 -0.97 4.53
CA ILE A 244 -6.47 -2.31 4.06
C ILE A 244 -6.77 -2.30 2.55
N ASP A 245 -6.45 -3.38 1.84
CA ASP A 245 -6.81 -3.53 0.43
C ASP A 245 -8.31 -3.84 0.26
N THR A 246 -8.87 -3.42 -0.88
CA THR A 246 -10.31 -3.56 -1.16
C THR A 246 -10.74 -5.03 -1.18
N ILE A 247 -9.88 -5.93 -1.64
CA ILE A 247 -10.21 -7.36 -1.74
C ILE A 247 -10.34 -7.95 -0.32
N THR A 248 -9.34 -7.75 0.54
CA THR A 248 -9.41 -8.25 1.92
C THR A 248 -10.54 -7.59 2.72
N ASP A 249 -10.77 -6.28 2.56
CA ASP A 249 -11.87 -5.58 3.26
C ASP A 249 -13.25 -6.16 2.88
N THR A 250 -13.42 -6.49 1.60
CA THR A 250 -14.66 -7.10 1.09
C THR A 250 -14.85 -8.50 1.65
N THR A 251 -13.82 -9.35 1.64
CA THR A 251 -13.87 -10.71 2.19
C THR A 251 -14.19 -10.70 3.68
N VAL A 252 -13.50 -9.87 4.46
CA VAL A 252 -13.76 -9.69 5.89
C VAL A 252 -15.19 -9.23 6.16
N SER A 253 -15.70 -8.30 5.36
CA SER A 253 -17.04 -7.76 5.53
C SER A 253 -18.14 -8.79 5.22
N ILE A 254 -17.97 -9.60 4.19
CA ILE A 254 -18.97 -10.61 3.79
C ILE A 254 -18.89 -11.84 4.69
N ASP A 255 -17.70 -12.35 4.96
CA ASP A 255 -17.56 -13.65 5.65
C ASP A 255 -17.71 -13.53 7.17
N VAL A 256 -17.22 -12.43 7.75
CA VAL A 256 -17.21 -12.23 9.20
C VAL A 256 -18.25 -11.21 9.64
N LEU A 257 -18.25 -9.99 9.09
CA LEU A 257 -19.15 -8.93 9.57
C LEU A 257 -20.62 -9.25 9.27
N ALA A 258 -20.94 -9.86 8.12
CA ALA A 258 -22.32 -10.24 7.80
C ALA A 258 -22.87 -11.35 8.70
N ALA A 259 -22.01 -12.21 9.25
CA ALA A 259 -22.39 -13.28 10.16
C ALA A 259 -22.40 -12.84 11.64
N ALA A 260 -21.89 -11.65 11.95
CA ALA A 260 -21.74 -11.18 13.32
C ALA A 260 -23.05 -10.57 13.85
N PHE A 261 -23.60 -11.16 14.91
CA PHE A 261 -24.75 -10.59 15.64
C PHE A 261 -24.46 -9.23 16.28
N ASN A 262 -23.19 -8.96 16.63
CA ASN A 262 -22.75 -7.72 17.26
C ASN A 262 -21.70 -7.03 16.40
N MET A 263 -22.13 -6.21 15.43
CA MET A 263 -21.22 -5.49 14.54
C MET A 263 -20.24 -4.59 15.30
N THR A 264 -20.67 -3.94 16.39
CA THR A 264 -19.81 -3.07 17.20
C THR A 264 -18.56 -3.77 17.76
N VAL A 265 -18.66 -5.08 18.04
CA VAL A 265 -17.53 -5.87 18.59
C VAL A 265 -16.56 -6.29 17.50
N VAL A 266 -17.01 -6.41 16.26
CA VAL A 266 -16.19 -6.93 15.15
C VAL A 266 -15.66 -5.81 14.25
N GLU A 267 -16.39 -4.69 14.16
CA GLU A 267 -15.99 -3.52 13.39
C GLU A 267 -14.83 -2.75 14.06
N PHE A 268 -14.05 -2.07 13.25
CA PHE A 268 -12.90 -1.26 13.65
C PHE A 268 -13.32 0.15 14.08
N ASN A 269 -14.34 0.28 14.94
CA ASN A 269 -14.97 1.57 15.24
C ASN A 269 -14.08 2.56 15.99
N GLU A 270 -13.06 2.08 16.71
CA GLU A 270 -12.14 2.94 17.45
C GLU A 270 -10.95 3.40 16.61
N THR A 271 -10.61 2.67 15.54
CA THR A 271 -9.42 2.90 14.71
C THR A 271 -9.82 3.40 13.33
N ARG A 272 -9.06 4.33 12.78
CA ARG A 272 -9.39 4.93 11.49
C ARG A 272 -9.11 3.97 10.33
N LYS A 273 -10.14 3.46 9.65
CA LYS A 273 -10.00 2.58 8.47
C LYS A 273 -9.90 3.39 7.17
N ILE A 274 -8.86 3.14 6.36
CA ILE A 274 -8.71 3.64 4.99
C ILE A 274 -8.60 2.44 4.05
N VAL A 275 -9.45 2.40 3.03
CA VAL A 275 -9.44 1.34 2.02
C VAL A 275 -8.69 1.82 0.79
N ILE A 276 -7.76 0.99 0.31
CA ILE A 276 -6.99 1.22 -0.91
C ILE A 276 -7.28 0.15 -1.96
N ASP A 277 -6.85 0.40 -3.20
CA ASP A 277 -6.96 -0.57 -4.30
C ASP A 277 -6.13 -1.84 -4.02
N TYR A 278 -4.81 -1.69 -3.89
CA TYR A 278 -3.87 -2.77 -3.61
C TYR A 278 -2.54 -2.22 -3.07
N PHE A 279 -1.80 -3.04 -2.32
CA PHE A 279 -0.43 -2.72 -1.91
C PHE A 279 0.57 -3.09 -3.02
N PRO A 280 1.64 -2.30 -3.24
CA PRO A 280 2.70 -2.66 -4.19
C PRO A 280 3.42 -3.97 -3.85
N VAL A 281 3.37 -4.39 -2.58
CA VAL A 281 3.88 -5.69 -2.11
C VAL A 281 2.70 -6.68 -2.04
N ARG A 282 2.75 -7.74 -2.85
CA ARG A 282 1.61 -8.66 -3.07
C ARG A 282 1.13 -9.38 -1.81
N ASP A 283 2.04 -9.68 -0.89
CA ASP A 283 1.73 -10.47 0.31
C ASP A 283 1.19 -9.63 1.46
N VAL A 284 1.17 -8.29 1.33
CA VAL A 284 0.68 -7.41 2.38
C VAL A 284 -0.81 -7.20 2.22
N ARG A 285 -1.59 -7.54 3.25
CA ARG A 285 -3.05 -7.39 3.26
C ARG A 285 -3.51 -6.15 4.01
N ALA A 286 -2.78 -5.76 5.04
CA ALA A 286 -3.08 -4.54 5.78
C ALA A 286 -1.86 -3.98 6.47
N VAL A 287 -1.91 -2.70 6.78
CA VAL A 287 -0.92 -2.00 7.59
C VAL A 287 -1.65 -1.22 8.67
N LEU A 288 -1.26 -1.41 9.92
CA LEU A 288 -1.73 -0.63 11.07
C LEU A 288 -0.59 0.27 11.52
N VAL A 289 -0.77 1.57 11.37
CA VAL A 289 0.24 2.57 11.73
C VAL A 289 -0.34 3.61 12.66
N ASP A 290 0.53 4.27 13.41
CA ASP A 290 0.20 5.55 14.04
C ASP A 290 -0.01 6.63 12.97
N GLU A 291 -0.90 7.58 13.20
CA GLU A 291 -1.11 8.72 12.32
C GLU A 291 0.20 9.50 12.10
N ALA A 292 1.09 9.57 13.09
CA ALA A 292 2.39 10.22 13.00
C ALA A 292 3.44 9.41 12.20
N PHE A 293 3.11 8.20 11.73
CA PHE A 293 4.03 7.41 10.93
C PHE A 293 4.33 8.06 9.58
N PHE A 294 3.31 8.57 8.90
CA PHE A 294 3.50 9.25 7.61
C PHE A 294 3.90 10.70 7.82
N GLN A 295 5.07 11.05 7.30
CA GLN A 295 5.66 12.39 7.35
C GLN A 295 5.59 12.99 5.95
N ILE A 296 4.37 13.27 5.52
CA ILE A 296 4.07 13.82 4.20
C ILE A 296 3.76 15.31 4.36
N TYR A 297 4.59 16.14 3.75
CA TYR A 297 4.48 17.60 3.80
C TYR A 297 4.40 18.20 2.40
N ASP A 298 3.50 19.17 2.24
CA ASP A 298 3.39 20.00 1.03
C ASP A 298 4.39 21.15 1.08
N ASP A 299 5.34 21.19 0.13
CA ASP A 299 6.35 22.25 0.06
C ASP A 299 5.94 23.36 -0.90
N LEU A 300 5.55 22.98 -2.12
CA LEU A 300 5.14 23.91 -3.16
C LEU A 300 3.96 23.35 -3.94
N TRP A 301 2.88 24.13 -3.99
CA TRP A 301 1.78 23.92 -4.93
C TRP A 301 1.59 25.21 -5.72
N SER A 302 2.09 25.25 -6.95
CA SER A 302 2.06 26.47 -7.76
C SER A 302 1.74 26.18 -9.22
N VAL A 303 0.84 26.98 -9.78
CA VAL A 303 0.51 26.95 -11.21
C VAL A 303 1.21 28.11 -11.89
N ALA A 304 2.05 27.80 -12.87
CA ALA A 304 2.64 28.76 -13.78
C ALA A 304 1.98 28.65 -15.15
N SER A 305 1.89 29.77 -15.87
CA SER A 305 1.38 29.78 -17.25
C SER A 305 2.24 30.66 -18.15
N PHE A 306 2.27 30.35 -19.44
CA PHE A 306 2.99 31.12 -20.44
C PHE A 306 2.28 31.05 -21.79
N ASP A 307 2.04 32.23 -22.36
CA ASP A 307 1.40 32.40 -23.66
C ASP A 307 2.45 32.51 -24.77
N ASN A 308 2.36 31.65 -25.78
CA ASN A 308 3.14 31.81 -27.01
C ASN A 308 2.31 32.59 -28.05
N PRO A 309 2.66 33.86 -28.35
CA PRO A 309 1.93 34.67 -29.32
C PRO A 309 2.14 34.24 -30.77
N ASP A 310 3.26 33.58 -31.10
CA ASP A 310 3.56 33.13 -32.46
C ASP A 310 2.78 31.87 -32.83
N GLY A 311 2.74 30.91 -31.91
CA GLY A 311 2.03 29.64 -32.07
C GLY A 311 0.55 29.66 -31.65
N LEU A 312 0.07 30.75 -31.03
CA LEU A 312 -1.28 30.87 -30.47
C LEU A 312 -1.64 29.69 -29.56
N TYR A 313 -0.77 29.43 -28.57
CA TYR A 313 -1.03 28.42 -27.55
C TYR A 313 -0.55 28.87 -26.17
N GLN A 314 -1.28 28.43 -25.16
CA GLN A 314 -0.98 28.66 -23.75
C GLN A 314 -0.47 27.37 -23.12
N ASN A 315 0.65 27.45 -22.41
CA ASN A 315 1.15 26.35 -21.61
C ASN A 315 0.79 26.58 -20.14
N TYR A 316 0.39 25.51 -19.46
CA TYR A 316 0.22 25.48 -18.02
C TYR A 316 1.21 24.48 -17.43
N TRP A 317 1.85 24.86 -16.33
CA TRP A 317 2.68 24.00 -15.50
C TRP A 317 2.13 23.99 -14.08
N LEU A 318 1.78 22.82 -13.59
CA LEU A 318 1.51 22.60 -12.17
C LEU A 318 2.78 22.04 -11.53
N HIS A 319 3.39 22.82 -10.64
CA HIS A 319 4.53 22.42 -9.82
C HIS A 319 4.00 21.88 -8.49
N VAL A 320 4.34 20.62 -8.19
CA VAL A 320 3.98 19.94 -6.95
C VAL A 320 5.26 19.41 -6.33
N TRP A 321 5.73 20.09 -5.28
CA TRP A 321 6.89 19.69 -4.51
C TRP A 321 6.43 19.24 -3.14
N MET A 322 6.92 18.08 -2.73
CA MET A 322 6.48 17.43 -1.51
C MET A 322 7.64 16.65 -0.89
N THR A 323 7.55 16.52 0.43
CA THR A 323 8.39 15.63 1.21
C THR A 323 7.59 14.36 1.50
N TYR A 324 8.07 13.20 1.05
CA TYR A 324 7.50 11.89 1.39
C TYR A 324 8.46 11.14 2.31
N ALA A 325 8.14 11.03 3.59
CA ALA A 325 8.93 10.27 4.53
C ALA A 325 8.06 9.47 5.50
N PHE A 326 8.69 8.56 6.24
CA PHE A 326 8.07 7.81 7.33
C PHE A 326 8.89 7.97 8.61
N SER A 327 8.23 7.90 9.76
CA SER A 327 8.87 7.93 11.08
C SER A 327 9.07 6.52 11.62
N ILE A 328 10.29 6.21 12.08
CA ILE A 328 10.60 4.98 12.81
C ILE A 328 10.40 5.12 14.33
N LEU A 329 10.04 6.32 14.79
CA LEU A 329 9.88 6.66 16.21
C LEU A 329 8.47 6.37 16.75
N VAL A 330 7.60 5.78 15.91
CA VAL A 330 6.20 5.50 16.23
C VAL A 330 5.87 4.03 15.94
N ASN A 331 4.69 3.60 16.39
CA ASN A 331 4.23 2.24 16.16
C ASN A 331 3.80 2.06 14.70
N ALA A 332 4.29 0.99 14.07
CA ALA A 332 3.92 0.64 12.70
C ALA A 332 4.07 -0.87 12.47
N VAL A 333 2.97 -1.50 12.10
CA VAL A 333 2.88 -2.94 11.89
C VAL A 333 2.28 -3.23 10.52
N ALA A 334 2.90 -4.16 9.79
CA ALA A 334 2.38 -4.68 8.55
C ALA A 334 1.95 -6.14 8.70
N PHE A 335 0.75 -6.45 8.23
CA PHE A 335 0.22 -7.82 8.20
C PHE A 335 0.53 -8.45 6.85
N LYS A 336 1.48 -9.38 6.87
CA LYS A 336 1.97 -10.08 5.67
C LYS A 336 1.50 -11.53 5.68
N VAL A 337 0.97 -12.02 4.57
CA VAL A 337 0.69 -13.44 4.38
C VAL A 337 2.00 -14.20 4.50
N ALA A 338 2.06 -15.17 5.40
CA ALA A 338 3.20 -16.07 5.46
C ALA A 338 3.13 -17.04 4.26
N SER A 339 4.28 -17.28 3.63
CA SER A 339 4.38 -18.19 2.48
C SER A 339 4.20 -19.63 2.96
N ASP A 340 3.02 -20.18 2.71
CA ASP A 340 2.69 -21.59 2.83
C ASP A 340 3.45 -22.39 1.74
N ASN A 341 4.09 -23.50 2.14
CA ASN A 341 4.72 -24.47 1.23
C ASN A 341 4.01 -25.83 1.18
N ASP A 342 2.99 -26.07 2.01
CA ASP A 342 2.26 -27.34 2.11
C ASP A 342 0.90 -27.34 1.39
N GLY A 343 0.39 -26.16 1.03
CA GLY A 343 -0.80 -26.00 0.21
C GLY A 343 -2.12 -26.23 0.94
N ASP A 344 -2.11 -26.30 2.27
CA ASP A 344 -3.32 -26.37 3.09
C ASP A 344 -3.83 -24.97 3.54
N GLY A 345 -2.99 -23.93 3.39
CA GLY A 345 -3.32 -22.54 3.65
C GLY A 345 -3.32 -22.15 5.14
N GLU A 346 -2.95 -23.05 6.04
CA GLU A 346 -2.61 -22.77 7.43
C GLU A 346 -1.09 -22.54 7.54
N VAL A 347 -0.66 -21.69 8.47
CA VAL A 347 0.77 -21.43 8.70
C VAL A 347 1.05 -21.87 10.12
N GLU A 348 1.66 -23.04 10.28
CA GLU A 348 1.97 -23.55 11.61
C GLU A 348 3.19 -22.83 12.21
N GLN A 349 3.16 -22.63 13.53
CA GLN A 349 4.30 -22.15 14.29
C GLN A 349 4.92 -23.34 15.02
N PHE A 350 6.16 -23.65 14.66
CA PHE A 350 6.94 -24.73 15.25
C PHE A 350 7.83 -24.20 16.39
N SER A 351 7.98 -25.01 17.43
CA SER A 351 8.82 -24.74 18.58
C SER A 351 10.29 -25.05 18.27
N ILE A 352 11.20 -24.23 18.83
CA ILE A 352 12.65 -24.47 18.77
C ILE A 352 13.15 -24.70 20.19
N SER A 353 13.72 -25.88 20.44
CA SER A 353 14.31 -26.24 21.73
C SER A 353 15.80 -26.52 21.60
N TYR A 354 16.54 -26.17 22.65
CA TYR A 354 17.99 -26.35 22.75
C TYR A 354 18.32 -27.21 23.96
N GLU A 355 18.96 -28.35 23.73
CA GLU A 355 19.51 -29.22 24.76
C GLU A 355 21.04 -29.10 24.72
N LEU A 356 21.57 -28.10 25.44
CA LEU A 356 22.99 -27.76 25.43
C LEU A 356 23.71 -28.34 26.65
N GLY A 357 24.83 -29.01 26.43
CA GLY A 357 25.75 -29.45 27.47
C GLY A 357 26.44 -28.30 28.23
N GLU A 358 27.04 -28.61 29.37
CA GLU A 358 27.67 -27.63 30.26
C GLU A 358 28.83 -26.89 29.56
N GLY A 359 28.71 -25.58 29.37
CA GLY A 359 29.70 -24.74 28.68
C GLY A 359 29.44 -24.49 27.18
N VAL A 360 28.40 -25.08 26.59
CA VAL A 360 27.99 -24.84 25.21
C VAL A 360 27.07 -23.61 25.11
N THR A 361 27.27 -22.77 24.09
CA THR A 361 26.44 -21.57 23.86
C THR A 361 25.91 -21.50 22.43
N SER A 362 24.70 -20.96 22.26
CA SER A 362 24.13 -20.66 20.93
C SER A 362 24.06 -19.15 20.69
N SER A 363 24.29 -18.74 19.43
CA SER A 363 24.21 -17.34 19.01
C SER A 363 22.78 -16.85 18.77
N ASN A 364 21.85 -17.77 18.54
CA ASN A 364 20.43 -17.50 18.31
C ASN A 364 19.60 -18.26 19.35
N LYS A 365 18.74 -17.55 20.08
CA LYS A 365 17.84 -18.09 21.13
C LYS A 365 16.36 -17.96 20.77
N ARG A 366 16.05 -17.83 19.49
CA ARG A 366 14.67 -17.81 19.01
C ARG A 366 13.97 -19.09 19.47
N SER A 367 12.79 -18.96 20.07
CA SER A 367 11.99 -20.05 20.63
C SER A 367 10.93 -20.60 19.68
N THR A 368 10.67 -19.91 18.57
CA THR A 368 9.67 -20.30 17.56
C THR A 368 10.14 -20.00 16.14
N ALA A 369 9.77 -20.85 15.19
CA ALA A 369 9.89 -20.60 13.76
C ALA A 369 8.54 -20.82 13.09
N ASN A 370 8.27 -20.07 12.02
CA ASN A 370 7.09 -20.30 11.21
C ASN A 370 7.42 -21.34 10.15
N GLU A 371 6.41 -22.11 9.77
CA GLU A 371 6.43 -22.96 8.60
C GLU A 371 6.94 -22.24 7.35
N GLY A 372 7.77 -22.92 6.56
CA GLY A 372 8.39 -22.39 5.34
C GLY A 372 9.56 -21.42 5.57
N GLY A 373 9.77 -20.94 6.80
CA GLY A 373 10.88 -20.05 7.15
C GLY A 373 12.24 -20.73 7.13
N SER A 374 13.32 -19.95 7.13
CA SER A 374 14.69 -20.45 7.35
C SER A 374 15.14 -20.22 8.80
N PHE A 375 15.92 -21.13 9.35
CA PHE A 375 16.52 -21.00 10.68
C PHE A 375 18.04 -21.20 10.62
N THR A 376 18.79 -20.27 11.22
CA THR A 376 20.24 -20.40 11.35
C THR A 376 20.69 -20.02 12.76
N THR A 377 21.58 -20.82 13.34
CA THR A 377 22.24 -20.53 14.63
C THR A 377 23.70 -21.01 14.60
N THR A 378 24.55 -20.44 15.44
CA THR A 378 25.94 -20.89 15.60
C THR A 378 26.08 -21.49 16.99
N ILE A 379 26.60 -22.71 17.09
CA ILE A 379 26.84 -23.43 18.34
C ILE A 379 28.34 -23.44 18.61
N SER A 380 28.74 -22.89 19.77
CA SER A 380 30.14 -22.81 20.19
C SER A 380 30.41 -23.71 21.39
N GLY A 381 31.53 -24.45 21.35
CA GLY A 381 32.00 -25.29 22.46
C GLY A 381 31.45 -26.72 22.49
N ALA A 382 30.83 -27.21 21.42
CA ALA A 382 30.31 -28.57 21.32
C ALA A 382 31.25 -29.51 20.54
N SER A 383 31.33 -30.78 20.95
CA SER A 383 32.08 -31.84 20.26
C SER A 383 31.22 -32.61 19.26
N SER A 384 29.91 -32.67 19.50
CA SER A 384 28.93 -33.17 18.53
C SER A 384 27.61 -32.43 18.65
N VAL A 385 27.01 -32.13 17.49
CA VAL A 385 25.71 -31.46 17.37
C VAL A 385 24.80 -32.29 16.50
N THR A 386 23.60 -32.58 17.00
CA THR A 386 22.53 -33.26 16.25
C THR A 386 21.32 -32.35 16.16
N VAL A 387 20.76 -32.24 14.96
CA VAL A 387 19.59 -31.42 14.67
C VAL A 387 18.46 -32.34 14.21
N THR A 388 17.32 -32.23 14.88
CA THR A 388 16.10 -32.94 14.46
C THR A 388 14.99 -31.94 14.13
N MET A 389 14.17 -32.28 13.15
CA MET A 389 13.00 -31.51 12.72
C MET A 389 11.81 -32.45 12.63
N GLY A 390 10.73 -32.17 13.37
CA GLY A 390 9.56 -33.05 13.43
C GLY A 390 9.88 -34.48 13.91
N GLY A 391 10.91 -34.63 14.75
CA GLY A 391 11.39 -35.94 15.24
C GLY A 391 12.28 -36.73 14.26
N THR A 392 12.60 -36.18 13.08
CA THR A 392 13.51 -36.80 12.10
C THR A 392 14.85 -36.07 12.08
N ALA A 393 15.96 -36.80 11.98
CA ALA A 393 17.29 -36.20 11.88
C ALA A 393 17.46 -35.44 10.55
N VAL A 394 17.87 -34.17 10.63
CA VAL A 394 18.22 -33.38 9.46
C VAL A 394 19.71 -33.53 9.21
N ASN A 395 20.06 -34.45 8.32
CA ASN A 395 21.45 -34.67 7.92
C ASN A 395 21.97 -33.41 7.20
N ASP A 396 23.25 -33.10 7.37
CA ASP A 396 23.94 -31.94 6.77
C ASP A 396 23.47 -30.55 7.25
N ALA A 397 22.62 -30.47 8.27
CA ALA A 397 22.21 -29.19 8.86
C ALA A 397 23.32 -28.51 9.66
N TYR A 398 24.31 -29.26 10.16
CA TYR A 398 25.42 -28.75 10.97
C TYR A 398 26.74 -28.82 10.22
N ASP A 399 27.42 -27.69 10.14
CA ASP A 399 28.78 -27.56 9.62
C ASP A 399 29.77 -27.52 10.79
N SER A 400 30.62 -28.55 10.88
CA SER A 400 31.62 -28.71 11.95
C SER A 400 32.82 -27.77 11.81
N GLU A 401 33.09 -27.21 10.64
CA GLU A 401 34.19 -26.27 10.43
C GLU A 401 33.80 -24.86 10.89
N SER A 402 32.55 -24.45 10.65
CA SER A 402 32.02 -23.13 11.01
C SER A 402 31.20 -23.11 12.30
N GLY A 403 30.86 -24.27 12.87
CA GLY A 403 29.99 -24.40 14.04
C GLY A 403 28.54 -23.98 13.77
N LYS A 404 28.14 -23.87 12.50
CA LYS A 404 26.86 -23.29 12.09
C LYS A 404 25.82 -24.37 11.82
N VAL A 405 24.62 -24.18 12.37
CA VAL A 405 23.42 -24.93 12.01
C VAL A 405 22.60 -24.10 11.03
N SER A 406 22.24 -24.67 9.88
CA SER A 406 21.43 -24.01 8.84
C SER A 406 20.29 -24.91 8.36
N ILE A 407 19.05 -24.42 8.49
CA ILE A 407 17.83 -25.06 8.00
C ILE A 407 17.18 -24.09 7.00
N SER A 408 17.07 -24.49 5.73
CA SER A 408 16.55 -23.64 4.67
C SER A 408 15.03 -23.49 4.70
N THR A 409 14.32 -24.53 5.16
CA THR A 409 12.85 -24.57 5.20
C THR A 409 12.42 -25.35 6.43
N VAL A 410 11.71 -24.69 7.34
CA VAL A 410 11.16 -25.31 8.56
C VAL A 410 9.81 -25.93 8.24
N THR A 411 9.66 -27.22 8.54
CA THR A 411 8.44 -28.02 8.31
C THR A 411 8.05 -28.83 9.55
N GLY A 412 8.55 -28.46 10.73
CA GLY A 412 8.35 -29.20 11.98
C GLY A 412 9.15 -28.62 13.15
N ASP A 413 8.85 -29.08 14.38
CA ASP A 413 9.56 -28.69 15.60
C ASP A 413 11.06 -28.97 15.51
N ILE A 414 11.89 -27.98 15.82
CA ILE A 414 13.36 -28.09 15.75
C ILE A 414 13.91 -28.36 17.15
N VAL A 415 14.64 -29.46 17.30
CA VAL A 415 15.42 -29.75 18.52
C VAL A 415 16.89 -29.81 18.15
N ILE A 416 17.69 -28.97 18.81
CA ILE A 416 19.15 -28.96 18.68
C ILE A 416 19.75 -29.52 19.96
N THR A 417 20.39 -30.68 19.85
CA THR A 417 21.10 -31.32 20.96
C THR A 417 22.60 -31.19 20.71
N ALA A 418 23.32 -30.62 21.67
CA ALA A 418 24.76 -30.39 21.58
C ALA A 418 25.47 -30.91 22.82
N THR A 419 26.45 -31.80 22.63
CA THR A 419 27.23 -32.42 23.71
C THR A 419 28.70 -32.02 23.62
N VAL A 420 29.34 -31.95 24.79
CA VAL A 420 30.78 -31.69 24.98
C VAL A 420 31.58 -32.98 24.92
#